data_AF-A0A2N2E3V9-F1
#
_entry.id   AF-A0A2N2E3V9-F1
#
_cell.length_a   1.000
_cell.length_b   1.000
_cell.length_c   1.000
_cell.angle_alpha   90.00
_cell.angle_beta   90.00
_cell.angle_gamma   90.00
#
_symmetry.space_group_name_H-M   'P 1'
#
loop_
_entity.id
_entity.type
_entity.pdbx_description
1 polymer ?
#
loop_
_entity_poly.entity_id
_entity_poly.type
_entity_poly.pdbx_seq_one_letter_code
_entity_poly.pdbx_strand_id
1 'polypeptide(L)'
;MIDARIKFAALGCLFLYAILNQTDYTAADMFAERMIRDNQFKVVSLDLLVSETSSADKIESLFNTSGLKPGGFDIGAVNIQANGEKTNYRLTALMAQDNPLCEALNIEIYNRRFNKEYSGPLSSLSFDSILSDNQAWIYVISFIGDEVELKGQECDFEFKYRTEGERIFAERRIHNLVKSGLWE
;
A
#
# COMPACT_ATOMS: atom_id res chain seq x y z
N MET A 1 -1.09 -37.52 52.15
CA MET A 1 -2.23 -36.58 52.10
C MET A 1 -1.82 -35.42 51.20
N ILE A 2 -2.32 -35.35 49.96
CA ILE A 2 -1.88 -34.33 48.98
C ILE A 2 -2.38 -32.96 49.45
N ASP A 3 -1.46 -32.00 49.54
CA ASP A 3 -1.69 -30.62 49.98
C ASP A 3 -2.86 -29.98 49.21
N ALA A 4 -3.75 -29.30 49.91
CA ALA A 4 -4.89 -28.59 49.33
C ALA A 4 -4.46 -27.57 48.28
N ARG A 5 -3.27 -26.98 48.41
CA ARG A 5 -2.67 -26.06 47.43
C ARG A 5 -2.36 -26.74 46.10
N ILE A 6 -1.85 -27.97 46.16
CA ILE A 6 -1.53 -28.77 44.97
C ILE A 6 -2.82 -29.17 44.25
N LYS A 7 -3.88 -29.51 45.00
CA LYS A 7 -5.19 -29.83 44.42
C LYS A 7 -5.80 -28.63 43.69
N PHE A 8 -5.71 -27.44 44.29
CA PHE A 8 -6.20 -26.22 43.67
C PHE A 8 -5.42 -25.84 42.41
N ALA A 9 -4.10 -25.97 42.44
CA ALA A 9 -3.24 -25.74 41.27
C ALA A 9 -3.57 -26.73 40.14
N ALA A 10 -3.72 -28.02 40.47
CA ALA A 10 -4.07 -29.04 39.48
C ALA A 10 -5.46 -28.81 38.86
N LEU A 11 -6.44 -28.38 39.68
CA LEU A 11 -7.77 -28.03 39.20
C LEU A 11 -7.73 -26.81 38.26
N GLY A 12 -6.92 -25.80 38.60
CA GLY A 12 -6.69 -24.63 37.76
C GLY A 12 -6.08 -24.98 36.40
N CYS A 13 -5.07 -25.86 36.38
CA CYS A 13 -4.47 -26.35 35.14
C CYS A 13 -5.45 -27.15 34.28
N LEU A 14 -6.27 -28.02 34.89
CA LEU A 14 -7.30 -28.78 34.18
C LEU A 14 -8.39 -27.87 33.59
N PHE A 15 -8.78 -26.83 34.31
CA PHE A 15 -9.75 -25.85 33.85
C PHE A 15 -9.23 -25.03 32.67
N LEU A 16 -7.98 -24.55 32.76
CA LEU A 16 -7.29 -23.88 31.65
C LEU A 16 -7.17 -24.77 30.41
N TYR A 17 -6.81 -26.05 30.60
CA TYR A 17 -6.76 -27.03 29.52
C TYR A 17 -8.12 -27.23 28.86
N ALA A 18 -9.20 -27.36 29.64
CA ALA A 18 -10.55 -27.53 29.11
C ALA A 18 -11.02 -26.31 28.29
N ILE A 19 -10.69 -25.09 28.74
CA ILE A 19 -10.99 -23.86 27.98
C ILE A 19 -10.19 -23.83 26.67
N LEU A 20 -8.88 -24.07 26.74
CA LEU A 20 -8.01 -24.05 25.57
C LEU A 20 -8.37 -25.12 24.54
N ASN A 21 -8.98 -26.23 24.96
CA ASN A 21 -9.39 -27.32 24.07
C ASN A 21 -10.79 -27.11 23.46
N GLN A 22 -11.59 -26.15 23.96
CA GLN A 22 -12.86 -25.74 23.36
C GLN A 22 -12.74 -24.56 22.40
N THR A 23 -11.64 -23.82 22.47
CA THR A 23 -11.33 -22.81 21.47
C THR A 23 -10.64 -23.48 20.30
N ASP A 24 -11.25 -23.44 19.10
CA ASP A 24 -10.60 -23.88 17.85
C ASP A 24 -9.31 -23.08 17.52
N TYR A 25 -9.01 -22.05 18.31
CA TYR A 25 -7.79 -21.25 18.25
C TYR A 25 -6.63 -21.97 18.95
N THR A 26 -5.83 -22.69 18.17
CA THR A 26 -4.55 -23.23 18.64
C THR A 26 -3.51 -22.10 18.73
N ALA A 27 -2.47 -22.27 19.56
CA ALA A 27 -1.35 -21.32 19.63
C ALA A 27 -0.68 -21.06 18.26
N ALA A 28 -0.91 -21.93 17.27
CA ALA A 28 -0.52 -21.73 15.87
C ALA A 28 -1.25 -20.54 15.20
N ASP A 29 -2.48 -20.20 15.61
CA ASP A 29 -3.22 -19.06 15.04
C ASP A 29 -2.74 -17.70 15.57
N MET A 30 -2.23 -17.64 16.81
CA MET A 30 -1.60 -16.41 17.33
C MET A 30 -0.24 -16.10 16.67
N PHE A 31 0.38 -17.13 16.07
CA PHE A 31 1.57 -17.00 15.23
C PHE A 31 1.27 -17.20 13.74
N ALA A 32 -0.01 -17.15 13.35
CA ALA A 32 -0.38 -16.87 11.96
C ALA A 32 -0.07 -15.40 11.68
N GLU A 33 1.20 -15.02 11.80
CA GLU A 33 1.78 -14.04 10.91
C GLU A 33 1.38 -14.51 9.52
N ARG A 34 0.39 -13.84 8.91
CA ARG A 34 0.10 -14.01 7.49
C ARG A 34 1.40 -13.63 6.81
N MET A 35 2.24 -14.62 6.56
CA MET A 35 3.37 -14.48 5.67
C MET A 35 2.73 -14.24 4.31
N ILE A 36 2.59 -12.96 3.95
CA ILE A 36 2.10 -12.56 2.63
C ILE A 36 3.21 -12.92 1.66
N ARG A 37 3.22 -14.20 1.26
CA ARG A 37 4.07 -14.69 0.18
C ARG A 37 3.70 -13.85 -1.03
N ASP A 38 4.73 -13.23 -1.61
CA ASP A 38 4.70 -12.38 -2.82
C ASP A 38 4.45 -10.86 -2.63
N ASN A 39 4.59 -10.30 -1.41
CA ASN A 39 4.67 -8.84 -1.26
C ASN A 39 5.99 -8.30 -1.86
N GLN A 40 5.91 -7.42 -2.85
CA GLN A 40 7.06 -6.75 -3.44
C GLN A 40 7.15 -5.33 -2.88
N PHE A 41 8.13 -5.05 -2.02
CA PHE A 41 8.40 -3.70 -1.57
C PHE A 41 9.37 -3.00 -2.52
N LYS A 42 8.94 -1.88 -3.12
CA LYS A 42 9.78 -1.10 -4.03
C LYS A 42 9.87 0.37 -3.62
N VAL A 43 11.06 0.95 -3.77
CA VAL A 43 11.33 2.36 -3.43
C VAL A 43 11.86 3.07 -4.66
N VAL A 44 11.22 4.17 -5.06
CA VAL A 44 11.63 5.02 -6.19
C VAL A 44 12.03 6.39 -5.67
N SER A 45 13.09 6.98 -6.21
CA SER A 45 13.49 8.36 -5.89
C SER A 45 13.09 9.29 -7.03
N LEU A 46 12.43 10.40 -6.70
CA LEU A 46 11.97 11.41 -7.65
C LEU A 46 12.62 12.76 -7.35
N ASP A 47 13.03 13.43 -8.43
CA ASP A 47 13.37 14.85 -8.43
C ASP A 47 12.31 15.60 -9.24
N LEU A 48 11.56 16.46 -8.55
CA LEU A 48 10.46 17.24 -9.11
C LEU A 48 10.89 18.60 -9.65
N LEU A 49 12.15 19.01 -9.52
CA LEU A 49 12.57 20.40 -9.81
C LEU A 49 13.56 20.50 -10.98
N VAL A 50 13.98 19.37 -11.56
CA VAL A 50 14.82 19.33 -12.76
C VAL A 50 13.97 19.51 -14.03
N SER A 51 14.08 20.64 -14.72
CA SER A 51 13.57 20.78 -16.09
C SER A 51 14.40 19.88 -17.02
N GLU A 52 13.77 18.98 -17.76
CA GLU A 52 14.48 17.95 -18.53
C GLU A 52 15.60 18.50 -19.43
N THR A 53 16.83 18.07 -19.20
CA THR A 53 17.82 17.90 -20.26
C THR A 53 17.92 16.41 -20.55
N SER A 54 17.28 15.97 -21.64
CA SER A 54 17.52 14.73 -22.39
C SER A 54 17.94 13.48 -21.59
N SER A 55 17.08 12.46 -21.57
CA SER A 55 17.44 11.07 -21.26
C SER A 55 17.74 10.75 -19.79
N ALA A 56 16.89 11.20 -18.86
CA ALA A 56 16.90 10.63 -17.51
C ALA A 56 16.10 9.31 -17.53
N ASP A 57 16.81 8.22 -17.30
CA ASP A 57 16.39 6.82 -17.43
C ASP A 57 15.00 6.49 -16.87
N LYS A 58 14.34 5.53 -17.55
CA LYS A 58 13.11 4.81 -17.16
C LYS A 58 12.74 5.03 -15.69
N ILE A 59 11.69 5.82 -15.46
CA ILE A 59 11.06 5.86 -14.15
C ILE A 59 10.57 4.43 -13.85
N GLU A 60 11.22 3.80 -12.89
CA GLU A 60 10.87 2.50 -12.36
C GLU A 60 9.43 2.53 -11.82
N SER A 61 8.59 1.59 -12.24
CA SER A 61 7.22 1.48 -11.71
C SER A 61 7.22 1.31 -10.19
N LEU A 62 6.27 1.90 -9.47
CA LEU A 62 6.10 1.62 -8.03
C LEU A 62 5.40 0.28 -7.82
N PHE A 63 4.42 -0.01 -8.67
CA PHE A 63 3.63 -1.21 -8.64
C PHE A 63 3.79 -1.96 -9.97
N ASN A 64 4.20 -3.23 -9.87
CA ASN A 64 4.14 -4.19 -10.97
C ASN A 64 3.63 -5.52 -10.40
N THR A 65 2.41 -5.46 -9.89
CA THR A 65 1.81 -6.55 -9.12
C THR A 65 0.99 -7.44 -10.03
N SER A 66 1.16 -8.75 -9.85
CA SER A 66 0.41 -9.77 -10.56
C SER A 66 -0.22 -10.72 -9.56
N GLY A 67 -1.49 -11.07 -9.79
CA GLY A 67 -2.18 -12.03 -8.94
C GLY A 67 -2.80 -11.43 -7.68
N LEU A 68 -3.07 -10.12 -7.64
CA LEU A 68 -3.69 -9.46 -6.49
C LEU A 68 -5.08 -10.06 -6.22
N LYS A 69 -5.31 -10.58 -5.02
CA LYS A 69 -6.56 -11.23 -4.62
C LYS A 69 -7.40 -10.32 -3.70
N PRO A 70 -8.71 -10.58 -3.55
CA PRO A 70 -9.54 -9.86 -2.59
C PRO A 70 -8.94 -9.91 -1.18
N GLY A 71 -8.89 -8.77 -0.50
CA GLY A 71 -8.20 -8.58 0.79
C GLY A 71 -6.68 -8.46 0.69
N GLY A 72 -6.11 -8.52 -0.52
CA GLY A 72 -4.69 -8.34 -0.78
C GLY A 72 -4.30 -6.87 -0.89
N PHE A 73 -3.01 -6.60 -0.76
CA PHE A 73 -2.44 -5.27 -0.94
C PHE A 73 -1.01 -5.34 -1.48
N ASP A 74 -0.52 -4.22 -1.98
CA ASP A 74 0.87 -4.00 -2.38
C ASP A 74 1.37 -2.65 -1.86
N ILE A 75 2.67 -2.52 -1.63
CA ILE A 75 3.29 -1.33 -1.01
C ILE A 75 4.46 -0.82 -1.84
N GLY A 76 4.35 0.43 -2.28
CA GLY A 76 5.44 1.18 -2.90
C GLY A 76 5.82 2.39 -2.06
N ALA A 77 7.06 2.86 -2.16
CA ALA A 77 7.49 4.10 -1.51
C ALA A 77 8.20 5.03 -2.50
N VAL A 78 8.00 6.33 -2.31
CA VAL A 78 8.68 7.38 -3.07
C VAL A 78 9.45 8.28 -2.14
N ASN A 79 10.71 8.52 -2.47
CA ASN A 79 11.48 9.63 -1.89
C ASN A 79 11.48 10.81 -2.87
N ILE A 80 10.95 11.95 -2.46
CA ILE A 80 10.95 13.19 -3.23
C ILE A 80 12.08 14.08 -2.70
N GLN A 81 13.03 14.42 -3.57
CA GLN A 81 14.14 15.30 -3.21
C GLN A 81 13.73 16.78 -3.34
N ALA A 82 14.04 17.56 -2.30
CA ALA A 82 13.91 19.01 -2.31
C ALA A 82 15.27 19.67 -2.59
N ASN A 83 15.26 20.78 -3.31
CA ASN A 83 16.47 21.54 -3.63
C ASN A 83 16.67 22.78 -2.73
N GLY A 84 15.88 22.89 -1.66
CA GLY A 84 15.90 24.04 -0.74
C GLY A 84 14.85 25.11 -1.03
N GLU A 85 14.10 25.03 -2.13
CA GLU A 85 12.93 25.88 -2.39
C GLU A 85 11.63 25.21 -1.97
N LYS A 86 10.69 26.01 -1.45
CA LYS A 86 9.35 25.53 -1.08
C LYS A 86 8.46 25.52 -2.33
N THR A 87 7.95 24.35 -2.70
CA THR A 87 7.15 24.18 -3.93
C THR A 87 5.89 23.38 -3.64
N ASN A 88 4.73 23.88 -4.07
CA ASN A 88 3.49 23.12 -4.03
C ASN A 88 3.48 22.10 -5.16
N TYR A 89 2.96 20.92 -4.91
CA TYR A 89 2.74 19.94 -5.97
C TYR A 89 1.47 19.15 -5.73
N ARG A 90 0.88 18.68 -6.83
CA ARG A 90 -0.29 17.81 -6.84
C ARG A 90 0.09 16.46 -7.41
N LEU A 91 -0.33 15.41 -6.71
CA LEU A 91 -0.33 14.03 -7.17
C LEU A 91 -1.74 13.65 -7.63
N THR A 92 -1.84 13.09 -8.83
CA THR A 92 -3.08 12.48 -9.36
C THR A 92 -2.79 11.10 -9.95
N ALA A 93 -3.77 10.21 -9.96
CA ALA A 93 -3.72 8.99 -10.79
C ALA A 93 -4.32 9.27 -12.18
N LEU A 94 -3.67 8.79 -13.24
CA LEU A 94 -4.20 8.75 -14.59
C LEU A 94 -4.40 7.28 -14.98
N MET A 95 -5.54 6.96 -15.59
CA MET A 95 -5.86 5.60 -16.03
C MET A 95 -6.80 5.68 -17.23
N ALA A 96 -6.94 4.58 -17.97
CA ALA A 96 -7.96 4.47 -19.00
C ALA A 96 -9.37 4.61 -18.37
N GLN A 97 -10.28 5.28 -19.08
CA GLN A 97 -11.69 5.34 -18.67
C GLN A 97 -12.30 3.92 -18.73
N ASP A 98 -13.22 3.64 -17.81
CA ASP A 98 -13.99 2.38 -17.72
C ASP A 98 -13.14 1.12 -17.51
N ASN A 99 -12.13 1.17 -16.62
CA ASN A 99 -11.40 -0.02 -16.19
C ASN A 99 -11.94 -0.49 -14.82
N PRO A 100 -12.70 -1.60 -14.75
CA PRO A 100 -13.35 -2.05 -13.52
C PRO A 100 -12.37 -2.32 -12.37
N LEU A 101 -11.18 -2.85 -12.68
CA LEU A 101 -10.18 -3.09 -11.65
C LEU A 101 -9.61 -1.77 -11.11
N CYS A 102 -9.31 -0.80 -11.97
CA CYS A 102 -8.82 0.51 -11.51
C CYS A 102 -9.82 1.25 -10.61
N GLU A 103 -11.12 1.09 -10.88
CA GLU A 103 -12.18 1.66 -10.06
C GLU A 103 -12.34 0.93 -8.71
N ALA A 104 -12.07 -0.37 -8.68
CA ALA A 104 -12.16 -1.20 -7.47
C ALA A 104 -10.93 -1.10 -6.55
N LEU A 105 -9.79 -0.60 -7.04
CA LEU A 105 -8.59 -0.42 -6.23
C LEU A 105 -8.71 0.78 -5.29
N ASN A 106 -8.34 0.57 -4.03
CA ASN A 106 -8.17 1.65 -3.06
C ASN A 106 -6.69 1.99 -2.90
N ILE A 107 -6.40 3.26 -2.68
CA ILE A 107 -5.07 3.74 -2.37
C ILE A 107 -5.05 4.51 -1.04
N GLU A 108 -4.00 4.25 -0.27
CA GLU A 108 -3.66 4.98 0.93
C GLU A 108 -2.26 5.59 0.77
N ILE A 109 -2.08 6.80 1.27
CA ILE A 109 -0.79 7.50 1.25
C ILE A 109 -0.43 7.86 2.68
N TYR A 110 0.77 7.46 3.09
CA TYR A 110 1.32 7.71 4.40
C TYR A 110 2.59 8.53 4.30
N ASN A 111 2.77 9.47 5.24
CA ASN A 111 4.04 10.18 5.39
C ASN A 111 5.08 9.30 6.13
N ARG A 112 6.33 9.78 6.22
CA ARG A 112 7.43 9.11 6.95
C ARG A 112 7.17 8.81 8.44
N ARG A 113 6.14 9.41 9.03
CA ARG A 113 5.71 9.17 10.42
C ARG A 113 4.53 8.19 10.50
N PHE A 114 4.17 7.55 9.40
CA PHE A 114 3.00 6.67 9.26
C PHE A 114 1.66 7.35 9.54
N ASN A 115 1.58 8.68 9.43
CA ASN A 115 0.26 9.31 9.40
C ASN A 115 -0.34 9.14 8.01
N LYS A 116 -1.60 8.73 7.95
CA LYS A 116 -2.37 8.62 6.72
C LYS A 116 -2.77 10.02 6.27
N GLU A 117 -2.26 10.45 5.11
CA GLU A 117 -2.59 11.74 4.50
C GLU A 117 -3.67 11.61 3.43
N TYR A 118 -3.83 10.43 2.82
CA TYR A 118 -4.88 10.14 1.86
C TYR A 118 -5.41 8.71 2.04
N SER A 119 -6.71 8.53 1.80
CA SER A 119 -7.40 7.23 1.76
C SER A 119 -8.60 7.34 0.82
N GLY A 120 -8.69 6.47 -0.16
CA GLY A 120 -9.86 6.42 -1.05
C GLY A 120 -9.63 5.61 -2.32
N PRO A 121 -10.62 5.61 -3.24
CA PRO A 121 -10.49 4.96 -4.53
C PRO A 121 -9.34 5.53 -5.35
N LEU A 122 -8.57 4.67 -6.02
CA LEU A 122 -7.45 5.06 -6.89
C LEU A 122 -7.92 6.03 -8.00
N SER A 123 -9.10 5.79 -8.57
CA SER A 123 -9.73 6.62 -9.60
C SER A 123 -10.01 8.06 -9.16
N SER A 124 -10.14 8.28 -7.85
CA SER A 124 -10.41 9.58 -7.24
C SER A 124 -9.16 10.24 -6.64
N LEU A 125 -7.97 9.68 -6.89
CA LEU A 125 -6.73 10.19 -6.30
C LEU A 125 -6.43 11.61 -6.78
N SER A 126 -6.51 12.53 -5.83
CA SER A 126 -5.99 13.89 -5.94
C SER A 126 -5.45 14.30 -4.57
N PHE A 127 -4.12 14.41 -4.48
CA PHE A 127 -3.41 14.70 -3.24
C PHE A 127 -2.51 15.92 -3.43
N ASP A 128 -2.76 16.96 -2.62
CA ASP A 128 -1.99 18.20 -2.62
C ASP A 128 -1.01 18.21 -1.46
N SER A 129 0.23 18.61 -1.74
CA SER A 129 1.28 18.69 -0.73
C SER A 129 2.26 19.81 -1.04
N ILE A 130 3.08 20.15 -0.05
CA ILE A 130 4.09 21.18 -0.16
C ILE A 130 5.44 20.57 0.14
N LEU A 131 6.33 20.61 -0.85
CA LEU A 131 7.72 20.17 -0.73
C LEU A 131 8.55 21.30 -0.13
N SER A 132 8.98 21.14 1.12
CA SER A 132 9.87 22.09 1.82
C SER A 132 11.21 21.47 2.24
N ASP A 133 11.22 20.16 2.44
CA ASP A 133 12.36 19.31 2.77
C ASP A 133 12.24 18.01 1.97
N ASN A 134 13.23 17.12 2.02
CA ASN A 134 13.10 15.80 1.43
C ASN A 134 11.91 15.06 2.07
N GLN A 135 11.02 14.53 1.24
CA GLN A 135 9.82 13.84 1.67
C GLN A 135 9.87 12.37 1.29
N ALA A 136 9.32 11.53 2.16
CA ALA A 136 9.12 10.11 1.88
C ALA A 136 7.64 9.80 2.03
N TRP A 137 7.07 9.22 0.97
CA TRP A 137 5.68 8.82 0.86
C TRP A 137 5.61 7.31 0.71
N ILE A 138 4.72 6.68 1.47
CA ILE A 138 4.43 5.26 1.37
C ILE A 138 3.03 5.14 0.78
N TYR A 139 2.92 4.40 -0.31
CA TYR A 139 1.70 4.12 -1.04
C TYR A 139 1.29 2.69 -0.77
N VAL A 140 0.04 2.50 -0.37
CA VAL A 140 -0.55 1.16 -0.23
C VAL A 140 -1.70 1.07 -1.20
N ILE A 141 -1.63 0.14 -2.15
CA ILE A 141 -2.77 -0.22 -2.99
C ILE A 141 -3.40 -1.47 -2.41
N SER A 142 -4.71 -1.44 -2.21
CA SER A 142 -5.46 -2.59 -1.72
C SER A 142 -6.64 -2.91 -2.62
N PHE A 143 -6.98 -4.19 -2.66
CA PHE A 143 -8.09 -4.70 -3.44
C PHE A 143 -9.07 -5.43 -2.51
N ILE A 144 -10.29 -4.91 -2.38
CA ILE A 144 -11.31 -5.45 -1.47
C ILE A 144 -12.45 -6.13 -2.25
N GLY A 145 -12.64 -5.77 -3.52
CA GLY A 145 -13.71 -6.34 -4.36
C GLY A 145 -13.59 -7.85 -4.50
N ASP A 146 -14.70 -8.55 -4.41
CA ASP A 146 -14.80 -10.01 -4.55
C ASP A 146 -15.60 -10.43 -5.80
N GLU A 147 -16.05 -9.46 -6.59
CA GLU A 147 -16.89 -9.66 -7.76
C GLU A 147 -16.19 -10.49 -8.84
N VAL A 148 -16.93 -11.42 -9.45
CA VAL A 148 -16.41 -12.34 -10.49
C VAL A 148 -15.84 -11.58 -11.69
N GLU A 149 -16.41 -10.43 -12.02
CA GLU A 149 -16.01 -9.58 -13.14
C GLU A 149 -14.60 -8.99 -12.97
N LEU A 150 -14.11 -8.91 -11.73
CA LEU A 150 -12.79 -8.40 -11.40
C LEU A 150 -11.70 -9.46 -11.48
N LYS A 151 -12.03 -10.74 -11.71
CA LYS A 151 -11.05 -11.85 -11.80
C LYS A 151 -10.19 -11.72 -13.06
N GLY A 152 -8.87 -11.81 -12.90
CA GLY A 152 -7.91 -11.78 -14.02
C GLY A 152 -7.89 -10.47 -14.81
N GLN A 153 -8.42 -9.38 -14.25
CA GLN A 153 -8.39 -8.05 -14.85
C GLN A 153 -7.04 -7.37 -14.64
N GLU A 154 -6.81 -6.32 -15.41
CA GLU A 154 -5.57 -5.54 -15.38
C GLU A 154 -5.90 -4.06 -15.26
N CYS A 155 -5.24 -3.38 -14.33
CA CYS A 155 -5.28 -1.94 -14.17
C CYS A 155 -3.91 -1.35 -14.48
N ASP A 156 -3.83 -0.62 -15.59
CA ASP A 156 -2.70 0.20 -15.99
C ASP A 156 -2.99 1.65 -15.61
N PHE A 157 -2.09 2.25 -14.84
CA PHE A 157 -2.23 3.64 -14.38
C PHE A 157 -0.89 4.34 -14.20
N GLU A 158 -0.91 5.67 -14.29
CA GLU A 158 0.24 6.52 -14.02
C GLU A 158 -0.01 7.40 -12.78
N PHE A 159 0.96 7.50 -11.89
CA PHE A 159 0.99 8.61 -10.95
C PHE A 159 1.63 9.82 -11.60
N LYS A 160 0.87 10.91 -11.70
CA LYS A 160 1.35 12.19 -12.21
C LYS A 160 1.59 13.14 -11.04
N TYR A 161 2.85 13.53 -10.86
CA TYR A 161 3.27 14.58 -9.95
C TYR A 161 3.47 15.85 -10.76
N ARG A 162 2.80 16.94 -10.37
CA ARG A 162 2.90 18.23 -11.04
C ARG A 162 3.19 19.33 -10.02
N THR A 163 4.24 20.10 -10.22
CA THR A 163 4.51 21.29 -9.41
C THR A 163 3.61 22.45 -9.83
N GLU A 164 3.15 23.25 -8.86
CA GLU A 164 2.35 24.45 -9.08
C GLU A 164 3.16 25.68 -8.63
N GLY A 165 3.65 26.47 -9.59
CA GLY A 165 4.40 27.71 -9.33
C GLY A 165 4.68 28.52 -10.60
N GLU A 166 4.83 29.84 -10.46
CA GLU A 166 5.04 30.77 -11.58
C GLU A 166 6.41 30.60 -12.27
N ARG A 167 7.40 30.01 -11.58
CA ARG A 167 8.79 29.88 -12.05
C ARG A 167 9.26 28.46 -12.31
N ILE A 168 8.64 27.44 -11.69
CA ILE A 168 9.05 26.04 -11.80
C ILE A 168 7.81 25.19 -12.12
N PHE A 169 7.67 24.85 -13.40
CA PHE A 169 6.69 23.88 -13.87
C PHE A 169 7.42 22.60 -14.28
N ALA A 170 7.20 21.55 -13.51
CA ALA A 170 7.73 20.22 -13.78
C ALA A 170 6.64 19.18 -13.59
N GLU A 171 6.63 18.20 -14.49
CA GLU A 171 5.73 17.06 -14.44
C GLU A 171 6.55 15.78 -14.46
N ARG A 172 6.23 14.85 -13.54
CA ARG A 172 6.83 13.51 -13.48
C ARG A 172 5.73 12.47 -13.47
N ARG A 173 5.95 11.37 -14.17
CA ARG A 173 4.99 10.27 -14.31
C ARG A 173 5.63 8.95 -13.93
N ILE A 174 4.97 8.19 -13.09
CA ILE A 174 5.37 6.82 -12.75
C ILE A 174 4.32 5.89 -13.30
N HIS A 175 4.69 5.05 -14.26
CA HIS A 175 3.81 4.01 -14.81
C HIS A 175 3.71 2.84 -13.84
N ASN A 176 2.52 2.27 -13.69
CA ASN A 176 2.23 1.20 -12.76
C ASN A 176 1.27 0.19 -13.38
N LEU A 177 1.41 -1.06 -12.97
CA LEU A 177 0.59 -2.17 -13.43
C LEU A 177 0.16 -3.04 -12.25
N VAL A 178 -1.14 -3.27 -12.13
CA VAL A 178 -1.72 -4.18 -11.15
C VAL A 178 -2.65 -5.15 -11.88
N LYS A 179 -2.39 -6.45 -11.77
CA LYS A 179 -3.26 -7.50 -12.29
C LYS A 179 -3.89 -8.26 -11.15
N SER A 180 -5.21 -8.40 -11.18
CA SER A 180 -5.91 -9.24 -10.23
C SER A 180 -5.66 -10.72 -10.54
N GLY A 181 -5.67 -11.53 -9.50
CA GLY A 181 -5.51 -12.98 -9.62
C GLY A 181 -6.79 -13.68 -10.06
N LEU A 182 -6.71 -15.00 -10.12
CA LEU A 182 -7.89 -15.84 -10.12
C LEU A 182 -8.19 -16.23 -8.66
N TRP A 183 -9.47 -16.24 -8.30
CA TRP A 183 -9.97 -16.79 -7.03
C TRP A 183 -11.20 -17.65 -7.32
N GLU A 184 -11.51 -18.58 -6.41
CA GLU A 184 -12.68 -19.45 -6.49
C GLU A 184 -13.91 -18.73 -5.93
#